data_AF-A0A5D0UJY8-F1
#
_entry.id   AF-A0A5D0UJY8-F1
#
_cell.length_a   1.000
_cell.length_b   1.000
_cell.length_c   1.000
_cell.angle_alpha   90.00
_cell.angle_beta   90.00
_cell.angle_gamma   90.00
#
_symmetry.space_group_name_H-M   'P 1'
#
loop_
_entity.id
_entity.type
_entity.pdbx_description
1 polymer ?
#
loop_
_entity_poly.entity_id
_entity_poly.type
_entity_poly.pdbx_seq_one_letter_code
_entity_poly.pdbx_strand_id
1 'polypeptide(L)' 'MVIALPTSAGGALPGRAALLSALNSCSPGVVAVNIDNGYGAGYSAHMINTPRAADAVMA' A
#
# COMPACT_ATOMS: atom_id res chain seq x y z
N MET A 1 -8.67 -4.01 -3.18
CA MET A 1 -7.51 -3.12 -3.00
C MET A 1 -6.31 -3.96 -2.66
N VAL A 2 -5.15 -3.68 -3.25
CA VAL A 2 -3.87 -4.32 -2.93
C VAL A 2 -2.94 -3.27 -2.32
N ILE A 3 -2.22 -3.62 -1.26
CA ILE A 3 -1.21 -2.74 -0.66
C ILE A 3 0.16 -3.33 -0.95
N ALA A 4 0.95 -2.60 -1.75
CA ALA A 4 2.28 -2.99 -2.15
C ALA A 4 3.31 -2.45 -1.13
N LEU A 5 3.95 -3.36 -0.41
CA LEU A 5 5.07 -3.08 0.49
C LEU A 5 6.38 -3.54 -0.16
N PRO A 6 7.18 -2.62 -0.71
CA PRO A 6 8.50 -2.98 -1.23
C PRO A 6 9.47 -3.22 -0.07
N THR A 7 10.24 -4.30 -0.14
CA THR A 7 11.28 -4.58 0.86
C THR A 7 12.67 -4.24 0.35
N SER A 8 13.53 -3.71 1.21
CA SER A 8 14.94 -3.44 0.85
C SER A 8 15.76 -4.72 0.66
N ALA A 9 15.32 -5.85 1.21
CA ALA A 9 16.03 -7.13 1.15
C ALA A 9 15.81 -7.87 -0.19
N GLY A 10 16.79 -8.68 -0.60
CA GLY A 10 16.63 -9.66 -1.68
C GLY A 10 16.78 -9.14 -3.12
N GLY A 11 17.31 -7.94 -3.33
CA GLY A 11 17.57 -7.42 -4.68
C GLY A 11 18.73 -6.42 -4.76
N ALA A 12 19.29 -6.23 -5.96
CA ALA A 12 20.42 -5.33 -6.21
C ALA A 12 20.07 -3.83 -6.07
N LEU A 13 18.77 -3.50 -6.10
CA LEU A 13 18.24 -2.14 -5.94
C LEU A 13 17.36 -2.11 -4.68
N PRO A 14 17.92 -1.80 -3.50
CA PRO A 14 17.32 -2.07 -2.18
C PRO A 14 15.88 -1.50 -2.09
N GLY A 15 14.90 -2.34 -2.40
CA GLY A 15 13.47 -1.99 -2.48
C GLY A 15 13.06 -1.05 -3.61
N ARG A 16 14.00 -0.38 -4.28
CA ARG A 16 13.70 0.57 -5.36
C ARG A 16 13.14 -0.13 -6.60
N ALA A 17 13.63 -1.32 -6.94
CA ALA A 17 13.08 -2.10 -8.05
C ALA A 17 11.61 -2.49 -7.81
N ALA A 18 11.29 -2.97 -6.59
CA ALA A 18 9.94 -3.33 -6.20
C ALA A 18 9.02 -2.10 -6.14
N LEU A 19 9.49 -0.97 -5.59
CA LEU A 19 8.73 0.28 -5.54
C LEU A 19 8.42 0.81 -6.93
N LEU A 20 9.41 0.82 -7.83
CA LEU A 20 9.21 1.22 -9.23
C LEU A 20 8.26 0.28 -9.95
N SER A 21 8.32 -1.03 -9.71
CA SER A 21 7.37 -1.99 -10.26
C SER A 21 5.93 -1.70 -9.78
N ALA A 22 5.75 -1.44 -8.48
CA ALA A 22 4.44 -1.12 -7.92
C ALA A 22 3.85 0.16 -8.52
N LEU A 23 4.64 1.23 -8.62
CA LEU A 23 4.20 2.52 -9.17
C LEU A 23 3.93 2.48 -10.68
N ASN A 24 4.74 1.73 -11.45
CA ASN A 24 4.56 1.59 -12.89
C ASN A 24 3.50 0.55 -13.28
N SER A 25 2.92 -0.19 -12.32
CA SER A 25 1.92 -1.22 -12.61
C SER A 25 0.61 -0.65 -13.19
N CYS A 26 0.32 0.63 -12.93
CA CYS A 26 -0.92 1.32 -13.33
C CYS A 26 -2.21 0.56 -12.99
N SER A 27 -2.15 -0.41 -12.07
CA SER A 27 -3.28 -1.25 -11.73
C SER A 27 -4.20 -0.49 -10.77
N PRO A 28 -5.51 -0.38 -11.07
CA PRO A 28 -6.44 0.34 -10.20
C PRO A 28 -6.53 -0.32 -8.82
N GLY A 29 -6.55 0.51 -7.78
CA GLY A 29 -6.69 0.03 -6.40
C GLY A 29 -5.42 -0.59 -5.81
N VAL A 30 -4.24 -0.26 -6.35
CA VAL A 30 -2.94 -0.49 -5.70
C VAL A 30 -2.53 0.74 -4.89
N VAL A 31 -2.16 0.54 -3.63
CA VAL A 31 -1.51 1.55 -2.79
C VAL A 31 -0.07 1.12 -2.54
N ALA A 32 0.89 1.91 -2.99
CA ALA A 32 2.30 1.71 -2.68
C ALA A 32 2.66 2.45 -1.37
N VAL A 33 3.35 1.77 -0.46
CA VAL A 33 3.93 2.39 0.75
C VAL A 33 5.45 2.54 0.62
N ASN A 34 6.06 3.28 1.54
CA ASN A 34 7.51 3.39 1.63
C ASN A 34 8.19 2.01 1.80
N ILE A 35 9.45 1.93 1.37
CA ILE A 35 10.28 0.72 1.51
C ILE A 35 10.35 0.31 2.98
N ASP A 36 10.10 -0.98 3.24
CA ASP A 36 10.02 -1.63 4.55
C ASP A 36 8.98 -1.03 5.52
N ASN A 37 8.08 -0.16 5.06
CA ASN A 37 7.07 0.47 5.93
C ASN A 37 5.85 -0.44 6.16
N GLY A 38 6.07 -1.53 6.91
CA GLY A 38 5.04 -2.48 7.35
C GLY A 38 3.91 -1.83 8.13
N TYR A 39 4.27 -0.88 8.99
CA TYR A 39 3.30 -0.13 9.77
C TYR A 39 2.34 0.67 8.88
N GLY A 40 2.88 1.43 7.92
CA GLY A 40 2.08 2.21 6.98
C GLY A 40 1.17 1.34 6.11
N ALA A 41 1.61 0.13 5.75
CA ALA A 41 0.77 -0.82 5.03
C ALA A 41 -0.43 -1.28 5.88
N GLY A 42 -0.19 -1.69 7.13
CA GLY A 42 -1.25 -2.10 8.04
C GLY A 42 -2.22 -0.97 8.39
N TYR A 43 -1.70 0.22 8.66
CA TYR A 43 -2.52 1.40 8.94
C TYR A 43 -3.41 1.77 7.74
N SER A 44 -2.86 1.75 6.53
CA SER A 44 -3.63 2.00 5.31
C SER A 44 -4.71 0.94 5.11
N ALA A 45 -4.38 -0.34 5.33
CA ALA A 45 -5.35 -1.44 5.26
C ALA A 45 -6.53 -1.22 6.22
N HIS A 46 -6.25 -0.81 7.46
CA HIS A 46 -7.29 -0.53 8.43
C HIS A 46 -8.17 0.65 8.02
N MET A 47 -7.57 1.76 7.57
CA MET A 47 -8.31 2.93 7.08
C MET A 47 -9.24 2.59 5.90
N ILE A 48 -8.84 1.65 5.04
CA ILE A 48 -9.63 1.19 3.90
C ILE A 48 -10.73 0.22 4.34
N ASN A 49 -10.43 -0.67 5.29
CA ASN A 49 -11.37 -1.66 5.80
C ASN A 49 -12.41 -1.07 6.77
N THR A 50 -12.17 0.13 7.28
CA THR A 50 -13.07 0.77 8.23
C THR A 50 -14.18 1.48 7.46
N PRO A 51 -15.47 1.26 7.81
CA PRO A 51 -16.57 2.00 7.21
C PRO A 51 -16.36 3.50 7.42
N ARG A 52 -16.63 4.31 6.40
CA ARG A 52 -16.47 5.74 6.55
C ARG A 52 -17.55 6.22 7.52
N ALA A 53 -17.21 7.21 8.35
CA ALA A 53 -18.22 7.87 9.19
C ALA A 53 -19.38 8.43 8.35
N ALA A 54 -19.13 8.82 7.10
CA ALA A 54 -20.17 9.24 6.16
C ALA A 54 -21.13 8.09 5.77
N ASP A 55 -20.64 6.86 5.68
CA ASP A 55 -21.47 5.68 5.37
C ASP A 55 -22.36 5.31 6.56
N ALA A 56 -21.91 5.60 7.79
CA ALA A 56 -22.68 5.36 9.02
C ALA A 56 -23.75 6.42 9.31
N VAL A 57 -23.63 7.63 8.77
CA VAL A 57 -24.63 8.72 8.91
C VAL A 57 -25.73 8.65 7.84
N MET A 58 -25.50 7.91 6.76
CA MET A 58 -26.48 7.67 5.69
C MET A 58 -27.24 6.35 5.83
N ALA A 59 -27.07 5.63 6.95
CA ALA A 59 -27.73 4.35 7.26
C ALA A 59 -28.78 4.51 8.36
#